data_AF-A0A399GEK6-F1
#
_entry.id   AF-A0A399GEK6-F1
#
_cell.length_a   1.000
_cell.length_b   1.000
_cell.length_c   1.000
_cell.angle_alpha   90.00
_cell.angle_beta   90.00
_cell.angle_gamma   90.00
#
_symmetry.space_group_name_H-M   'P 1'
#
loop_
_entity.id
_entity.type
_entity.pdbx_description
1 polymer ?
#
loop_
_entity_poly.entity_id
_entity_poly.type
_entity_poly.pdbx_seq_one_letter_code
_entity_poly.pdbx_strand_id
1 'polypeptide(L)'
;MMQPRRAKIFANARRPKFAIRPSIRNNKEFLRDGVINTIAAAVGPGHKVDLKNYDLLILVEIYKNVLGMSVVGPDFEKLKRFNIEELRQPLSSVKPETDDQSGKINKNNSA
;
A
#
# COMPACT_ATOMS: atom_id res chain seq x y z
N MET A 1 22.66 -5.41 47.90
CA MET A 1 21.77 -6.28 47.10
C MET A 1 20.61 -5.41 46.61
N MET A 2 20.65 -4.98 45.35
CA MET A 2 19.73 -3.98 44.79
C MET A 2 18.84 -4.67 43.75
N GLN A 3 17.53 -4.71 43.99
CA GLN A 3 16.58 -5.28 43.03
C GLN A 3 16.28 -4.22 41.94
N PRO A 4 16.31 -4.56 40.65
CA PRO A 4 15.88 -3.63 39.61
C PRO A 4 14.35 -3.54 39.60
N ARG A 5 13.83 -2.43 40.12
CA ARG A 5 12.43 -2.00 39.91
C ARG A 5 12.34 -1.17 38.63
N ARG A 6 12.03 -1.80 37.49
CA ARG A 6 11.24 -1.24 36.37
C ARG A 6 11.44 -2.08 35.11
N ALA A 7 10.35 -2.69 34.64
CA ALA A 7 10.00 -2.72 33.21
C ALA A 7 8.67 -3.48 33.00
N LYS A 8 7.54 -2.91 33.43
CA LYS A 8 6.20 -3.33 32.96
C LYS A 8 5.32 -2.12 32.63
N ILE A 9 5.88 -1.07 32.03
CA ILE A 9 5.13 0.14 31.65
C ILE A 9 4.59 0.06 30.20
N PHE A 10 5.05 -0.87 29.36
CA PHE A 10 4.60 -1.00 27.97
C PHE A 10 3.55 -2.09 27.75
N ALA A 11 2.67 -2.34 28.72
CA ALA A 11 1.64 -3.38 28.61
C ALA A 11 0.57 -3.10 27.53
N ASN A 12 0.57 -1.91 26.91
CA ASN A 12 -0.41 -1.53 25.89
C ASN A 12 0.20 -0.85 24.65
N ALA A 13 1.45 -1.18 24.31
CA ALA A 13 1.98 -0.79 23.00
C ALA A 13 1.29 -1.65 21.92
N ARG A 14 0.31 -1.07 21.21
CA ARG A 14 -0.29 -1.68 20.02
C ARG A 14 0.87 -2.06 19.09
N ARG A 15 1.04 -3.36 18.82
CA ARG A 15 2.10 -3.85 17.93
C ARG A 15 1.52 -3.97 16.53
N PRO A 16 1.61 -2.92 15.69
CA PRO A 16 1.01 -2.97 14.37
C PRO A 16 1.62 -4.12 13.56
N LYS A 17 0.76 -4.79 12.81
CA LYS A 17 1.16 -5.70 11.76
C LYS A 17 1.65 -4.89 10.57
N PHE A 18 2.70 -5.33 9.90
CA PHE A 18 3.24 -4.62 8.76
C PHE A 18 3.51 -5.53 7.56
N ALA A 19 3.51 -4.93 6.37
CA ALA A 19 3.99 -5.54 5.15
C ALA A 19 5.08 -4.67 4.53
N ILE A 20 6.04 -5.30 3.86
CA ILE A 20 7.07 -4.61 3.07
C ILE A 20 6.82 -4.95 1.61
N ARG A 21 6.75 -3.92 0.76
CA ARG A 21 6.61 -4.08 -0.69
C ARG A 21 7.73 -3.35 -1.43
N PRO A 22 8.81 -4.06 -1.79
CA PRO A 22 9.82 -3.53 -2.68
C PRO A 22 9.38 -3.59 -4.14
N SER A 23 9.70 -2.53 -4.89
CA SER A 23 9.59 -2.40 -6.35
C SER A 23 10.97 -1.99 -6.87
N ILE A 24 11.66 -2.90 -7.56
CA ILE A 24 13.01 -2.69 -8.08
C ILE A 24 12.93 -2.62 -9.59
N ARG A 25 13.39 -1.51 -10.16
CA ARG A 25 13.35 -1.24 -11.61
C ARG A 25 14.73 -0.78 -12.08
N ASN A 26 15.25 -1.42 -13.13
CA ASN A 26 16.51 -1.09 -13.77
C ASN A 26 17.71 -1.01 -12.79
N ASN A 27 17.69 -1.83 -11.73
CA ASN A 27 18.79 -2.02 -10.79
C ASN A 27 19.07 -3.53 -10.67
N LYS A 28 20.35 -3.93 -10.68
CA LYS A 28 20.78 -5.33 -10.56
C LYS A 28 21.58 -5.62 -9.28
N GLU A 29 21.88 -4.59 -8.50
CA GLU A 29 22.68 -4.70 -7.27
C GLU A 29 21.81 -5.09 -6.08
N PHE A 30 20.61 -4.52 -5.97
CA PHE A 30 19.68 -4.82 -4.89
C PHE A 30 18.85 -6.06 -5.20
N LEU A 31 19.00 -7.07 -4.34
CA LEU A 31 18.13 -8.23 -4.33
C LEU A 31 16.90 -7.95 -3.45
N ARG A 32 15.72 -8.37 -3.96
CA ARG A 32 14.43 -8.16 -3.29
C ARG A 32 14.43 -8.63 -1.84
N ASP A 33 14.94 -9.84 -1.59
CA ASP A 33 14.96 -10.45 -0.26
C ASP A 33 15.96 -9.76 0.67
N GLY A 34 17.09 -9.29 0.13
CA GLY A 34 18.05 -8.48 0.89
C GLY A 34 17.41 -7.20 1.41
N VAL A 35 16.63 -6.50 0.57
CA VAL A 35 15.88 -5.30 0.95
C VAL A 35 14.84 -5.63 2.03
N ILE A 36 14.04 -6.69 1.83
CA ILE A 36 13.00 -7.09 2.78
C ILE A 36 13.60 -7.43 4.15
N ASN A 37 14.64 -8.26 4.18
CA ASN A 37 15.26 -8.72 5.43
C ASN A 37 15.92 -7.56 6.18
N THR A 38 16.59 -6.66 5.45
CA THR A 38 17.22 -5.46 6.05
C THR A 38 16.18 -4.57 6.71
N ILE A 39 15.05 -4.32 6.03
CA ILE A 39 13.98 -3.48 6.57
C ILE A 39 13.27 -4.17 7.73
N ALA A 40 12.97 -5.46 7.63
CA ALA A 40 12.35 -6.22 8.71
C ALA A 40 13.22 -6.23 9.98
N ALA A 41 14.54 -6.35 9.82
CA ALA A 41 15.48 -6.24 10.93
C ALA A 41 15.47 -4.83 11.55
N ALA A 42 15.39 -3.79 10.72
CA ALA A 42 15.36 -2.39 11.18
C ALA A 42 14.06 -2.03 11.92
N VAL A 43 12.91 -2.62 11.54
CA VAL A 43 11.63 -2.45 12.27
C VAL A 43 11.72 -3.00 13.69
N GLY A 44 12.56 -4.02 13.91
CA GLY A 44 12.84 -4.56 15.22
C GLY A 44 11.80 -5.57 15.74
N PRO A 45 12.11 -6.23 16.86
CA PRO A 45 11.30 -7.32 17.39
C PRO A 45 9.97 -6.83 17.97
N GLY A 46 8.94 -7.67 17.88
CA GLY A 46 7.62 -7.41 18.46
C GLY A 46 6.58 -6.96 17.45
N HIS A 47 6.97 -6.53 16.25
CA HIS A 47 6.03 -6.30 15.14
C HIS A 47 5.87 -7.59 14.32
N LYS A 48 4.64 -7.90 13.91
CA LYS A 48 4.36 -9.11 13.12
C LYS A 48 4.24 -8.77 11.63
N VAL A 49 4.91 -9.54 10.79
CA VAL A 49 4.74 -9.45 9.33
C VAL A 49 3.41 -10.10 8.94
N ASP A 50 2.55 -9.37 8.22
CA ASP A 50 1.31 -9.89 7.65
C ASP A 50 1.13 -9.29 6.25
N LEU A 51 1.13 -10.13 5.21
CA LEU A 51 1.07 -9.68 3.81
C LEU A 51 -0.35 -9.35 3.35
N LYS A 52 -1.38 -9.70 4.14
CA LYS A 52 -2.80 -9.56 3.77
C LYS A 52 -3.53 -8.57 4.66
N ASN A 53 -3.37 -8.68 5.98
CA ASN A 53 -4.09 -7.89 6.98
C ASN A 53 -3.13 -7.02 7.80
N TYR A 54 -2.31 -6.23 7.11
CA TYR A 54 -1.39 -5.28 7.74
C TYR A 54 -2.09 -4.00 8.19
N ASP A 55 -1.54 -3.38 9.24
CA ASP A 55 -1.94 -2.05 9.69
C ASP A 55 -1.08 -0.96 9.02
N LEU A 56 0.16 -1.31 8.65
CA LEU A 56 1.10 -0.43 7.97
C LEU A 56 1.72 -1.13 6.76
N LEU A 57 1.92 -0.39 5.68
CA LEU A 57 2.62 -0.83 4.48
C LEU A 57 3.86 0.01 4.29
N ILE A 58 5.01 -0.65 4.20
CA ILE A 58 6.29 -0.02 3.87
C ILE A 58 6.51 -0.21 2.37
N LEU A 59 6.43 0.89 1.62
CA LEU A 59 6.70 0.92 0.20
C LEU A 59 8.16 1.28 -0.02
N VAL A 60 8.84 0.52 -0.88
CA VAL A 60 10.23 0.80 -1.25
C VAL A 60 10.31 0.78 -2.76
N GLU A 61 10.71 1.90 -3.35
CA GLU A 61 10.93 2.04 -4.77
C GLU A 61 12.41 2.25 -5.03
N ILE A 62 13.02 1.32 -5.76
CA ILE A 62 14.41 1.44 -6.22
C ILE A 62 14.36 1.59 -7.74
N TYR A 63 14.79 2.74 -8.23
CA TYR A 63 14.90 3.01 -9.66
C TYR A 63 16.31 3.48 -10.00
N LYS A 64 17.02 2.69 -10.82
CA LYS A 64 18.44 2.90 -11.11
C LYS A 64 19.25 3.00 -9.81
N ASN A 65 19.75 4.19 -9.47
CA ASN A 65 20.55 4.49 -8.29
C ASN A 65 19.79 5.28 -7.21
N VAL A 66 18.48 5.48 -7.37
CA VAL A 66 17.64 6.21 -6.41
C VAL A 66 16.76 5.24 -5.63
N LEU A 67 16.67 5.45 -4.31
CA LEU A 67 15.77 4.74 -3.41
C LEU A 67 14.78 5.73 -2.80
N GLY A 68 13.50 5.47 -2.98
CA GLY A 68 12.40 6.12 -2.28
C GLY A 68 11.74 5.15 -1.31
N MET A 69 11.40 5.62 -0.12
CA MET A 69 10.70 4.80 0.89
C MET A 69 9.59 5.61 1.55
N SER A 70 8.45 4.97 1.79
CA SER A 70 7.34 5.57 2.52
C SER A 70 6.64 4.53 3.39
N VAL A 71 6.06 5.01 4.50
CA VAL A 71 5.23 4.19 5.39
C VAL A 71 3.82 4.74 5.31
N VAL A 72 2.89 3.89 4.87
CA VAL A 72 1.50 4.28 4.62
C VAL A 72 0.54 3.38 5.40
N GLY A 73 -0.67 3.90 5.64
CA GLY A 73 -1.75 3.15 6.29
C GLY A 73 -2.38 2.09 5.39
N PRO A 74 -3.35 1.32 5.91
CA PRO A 74 -3.97 0.20 5.20
C PRO A 74 -4.83 0.69 4.02
N ASP A 75 -5.32 1.93 4.07
CA ASP A 75 -6.18 2.51 3.05
C ASP A 75 -5.44 2.82 1.74
N PHE A 76 -4.11 2.81 1.74
CA PHE A 76 -3.31 3.04 0.54
C PHE A 76 -3.72 2.14 -0.64
N GLU A 77 -4.01 0.87 -0.39
CA GLU A 77 -4.44 -0.05 -1.45
C GLU A 77 -5.75 0.35 -2.11
N LYS A 78 -6.68 0.88 -1.32
CA LYS A 78 -7.98 1.36 -1.80
C LYS A 78 -7.80 2.70 -2.52
N LEU A 79 -7.00 3.59 -1.92
CA LEU A 79 -6.91 4.98 -2.36
C LEU A 79 -6.00 5.19 -3.57
N LYS A 80 -5.00 4.32 -3.79
CA LYS A 80 -3.99 4.48 -4.87
C LYS A 80 -4.55 4.50 -6.29
N ARG A 81 -5.81 4.08 -6.49
CA ARG A 81 -6.46 4.00 -7.81
C ARG A 81 -7.33 5.21 -8.14
N PHE A 82 -7.65 6.05 -7.15
CA PHE A 82 -8.51 7.20 -7.40
C PHE A 82 -7.72 8.30 -8.11
N ASN A 83 -8.38 8.94 -9.07
CA ASN A 83 -7.86 10.11 -9.71
C ASN A 83 -8.00 11.31 -8.75
N ILE A 84 -6.88 11.98 -8.48
CA ILE A 84 -6.86 13.16 -7.60
C ILE A 84 -7.70 14.30 -8.20
N GLU A 85 -7.81 14.37 -9.52
CA GLU A 85 -8.55 15.43 -10.21
C GLU A 85 -10.07 15.33 -10.02
N GLU A 86 -10.62 14.12 -9.88
CA GLU A 86 -12.04 13.92 -9.56
C GLU A 86 -12.38 14.38 -8.14
N LEU A 87 -11.45 14.17 -7.20
CA LEU A 87 -11.63 14.61 -5.80
C LEU A 87 -11.62 16.14 -5.64
N ARG A 88 -11.11 16.88 -6.64
CA ARG A 88 -11.08 18.34 -6.65
C ARG A 88 -12.34 18.98 -7.18
N GLN A 89 -13.21 18.22 -7.84
CA GLN A 89 -14.45 18.77 -8.36
C GLN A 89 -15.37 19.15 -7.19
N PRO A 90 -15.92 20.38 -7.16
CA PRO A 90 -16.94 20.71 -6.20
C PRO A 90 -18.11 19.73 -6.38
N LEU A 91 -18.66 19.22 -5.26
CA LEU A 91 -19.75 18.23 -5.22
C LEU A 91 -20.99 18.57 -6.07
N SER A 92 -21.07 19.77 -6.63
CA SER A 92 -22.15 20.29 -7.47
C SER A 92 -22.05 19.96 -8.96
N SER A 93 -20.95 19.37 -9.48
CA SER A 93 -20.78 19.14 -10.93
C SER A 93 -20.98 17.70 -11.42
N VAL A 94 -21.37 16.76 -10.56
CA VAL A 94 -21.63 15.38 -10.99
C VAL A 94 -23.00 15.31 -11.70
N LYS A 95 -22.99 15.31 -13.03
CA LYS A 95 -24.16 14.87 -13.81
C LYS A 95 -24.20 13.34 -13.77
N PRO A 96 -25.36 12.71 -13.51
CA PRO A 96 -25.47 11.26 -13.52
C PRO A 96 -25.21 10.74 -14.92
N GLU A 97 -24.20 9.90 -15.04
CA GLU A 97 -23.84 9.23 -16.28
C GLU A 97 -24.93 8.20 -16.57
N THR A 98 -25.70 8.44 -17.63
CA THR A 98 -26.76 7.54 -18.07
C THR A 98 -26.11 6.50 -18.98
N ASP A 99 -26.13 5.24 -18.54
CA ASP A 99 -25.66 4.08 -19.30
C ASP A 99 -26.59 3.85 -20.51
N ASP A 100 -26.33 4.51 -21.64
CA ASP A 100 -27.05 4.27 -22.89
C ASP A 100 -26.48 3.03 -23.61
N GLN A 101 -26.86 1.84 -23.13
CA GLN A 101 -26.90 0.64 -23.97
C GLN A 101 -28.26 0.55 -24.69
N SER A 102 -28.42 1.31 -25.78
CA SER A 102 -29.52 1.08 -26.74
C SER A 102 -28.98 0.40 -28.01
N GLY A 103 -29.71 -0.63 -28.43
CA GLY A 103 -29.22 -1.72 -29.25
C GLY A 103 -28.84 -1.35 -30.69
N LYS A 104 -27.71 -1.89 -31.14
CA LYS A 104 -27.46 -2.09 -32.57
C LYS A 104 -28.27 -3.31 -33.04
N ILE A 105 -29.43 -3.04 -33.64
CA ILE A 105 -30.23 -4.02 -34.36
C ILE A 105 -29.45 -4.42 -35.63
N ASN A 106 -29.00 -5.67 -35.67
CA ASN A 106 -28.49 -6.31 -36.88
C ASN A 106 -29.66 -6.47 -37.88
N LYS A 107 -29.71 -5.62 -38.91
CA LYS A 107 -30.35 -5.99 -40.18
C LYS A 107 -29.25 -6.55 -41.07
N ASN A 108 -29.38 -7.82 -41.45
CA ASN A 108 -29.07 -8.37 -42.78
C ASN A 108 -29.26 -9.88 -42.74
N ASN A 109 -30.42 -10.36 -43.17
CA ASN A 109 -30.60 -11.70 -43.74
C ASN A 109 -31.64 -11.61 -44.89
N SER A 110 -31.14 -11.92 -46.09
CA SER A 110 -31.78 -12.63 -47.22
C SER A 110 -33.04 -12.07 -47.91
N ALA A 111 -32.86 -11.75 -49.19
CA ALA A 111 -33.65 -12.27 -50.31
C ALA A 111 -32.69 -12.71 -51.42
#